data_AF-A0A7K0ZK23-F1
#
_entry.id   AF-A0A7K0ZK23-F1
#
_cell.length_a   1.000
_cell.length_b   1.000
_cell.length_c   1.000
_cell.angle_alpha   90.00
_cell.angle_beta   90.00
_cell.angle_gamma   90.00
#
_symmetry.space_group_name_H-M   'P 1'
#
loop_
_entity.id
_entity.type
_entity.pdbx_description
1 polymer ?
#
loop_
_entity_poly.entity_id
_entity_poly.type
_entity_poly.pdbx_seq_one_letter_code
_entity_poly.pdbx_strand_id
1 'polypeptide(L)'
;MVGWSSPFLDIPVERWTASNASAFAIFDLFPVSQGHTLVITRRPIADWWRASRVEQRDLMALVDIVKRKLDESMPRPDGYNVGFNSGEAAGQTVPHLHLHVIPRYNGDVLDPRGGVRHVIPGRGNYLARPLPALLDGPSRPLGPSLADAFEDERIDRIDVAVSFVMQSGLDRLAAEMGAAISRRGMRMRILTTNYLGITERGALERLLADSQQFPESLEVRVFDARSVSFHPKAYLFGSAQSKGVGYG
;
A
#
# COMPACT_ATOMS: atom_id res chain seq x y z
N MET A 1 8.75 15.67 40.50
CA MET A 1 8.37 15.69 39.07
C MET A 1 9.61 15.34 38.28
N VAL A 2 9.64 14.17 37.65
CA VAL A 2 10.72 13.81 36.73
C VAL A 2 10.63 14.79 35.57
N GLY A 3 11.68 15.59 35.36
CA GLY A 3 11.72 16.62 34.34
C GLY A 3 11.55 15.98 32.97
N TRP A 4 10.47 16.33 32.30
CA TRP A 4 10.24 15.86 30.94
C TRP A 4 11.25 16.54 30.01
N SER A 5 12.14 15.76 29.39
CA SER A 5 13.07 16.23 28.37
C SER A 5 12.49 16.00 26.97
N SER A 6 12.64 16.99 26.09
CA SER A 6 12.21 16.90 24.70
C SER A 6 13.44 16.94 23.79
N PRO A 7 13.66 15.94 22.92
CA PRO A 7 14.79 15.94 21.98
C PRO A 7 14.78 17.13 21.02
N PHE A 8 13.61 17.72 20.76
CA PHE A 8 13.52 18.91 19.91
C PHE A 8 14.22 20.15 20.49
N LEU A 9 14.36 20.24 21.82
CA LEU A 9 14.98 21.39 22.47
C LEU A 9 16.52 21.32 22.41
N ASP A 10 17.07 20.14 22.15
CA ASP A 10 18.51 19.93 21.96
C ASP A 10 18.96 20.26 20.52
N ILE A 11 18.01 20.57 19.62
CA ILE A 11 18.30 20.85 18.22
C ILE A 11 18.84 22.28 18.07
N PRO A 12 20.06 22.44 17.55
CA PRO A 12 20.71 23.74 17.50
C PRO A 12 20.03 24.65 16.47
N VAL A 13 20.05 25.96 16.71
CA VAL A 13 19.27 26.97 15.97
C VAL A 13 19.64 27.02 14.48
N GLU A 14 20.87 26.64 14.13
CA GLU A 14 21.38 26.58 12.76
C GLU A 14 20.66 25.52 11.92
N ARG A 15 20.00 24.55 12.56
CA ARG A 15 19.17 23.54 11.89
C ARG A 15 17.74 24.02 11.65
N TRP A 16 17.35 25.18 12.19
CA TRP A 16 15.99 25.67 12.06
C TRP A 16 15.77 26.26 10.67
N THR A 17 14.74 25.77 9.98
CA THR A 17 14.36 26.25 8.64
C THR A 17 13.53 27.53 8.72
N ALA A 18 12.78 27.73 9.80
CA ALA A 18 12.04 28.95 10.11
C ALA A 18 11.74 29.02 11.61
N SER A 19 11.43 30.20 12.15
CA SER A 19 10.93 30.33 13.52
C SER A 19 10.13 31.61 13.73
N ASN A 20 9.39 31.66 14.83
CA ASN A 20 8.73 32.86 15.33
C ASN A 20 8.78 32.88 16.87
N ALA A 21 7.95 33.73 17.49
CA ALA A 21 7.92 33.92 18.94
C ALA A 21 7.57 32.64 19.73
N SER A 22 6.68 31.80 19.18
CA SER A 22 6.15 30.63 19.90
C SER A 22 6.71 29.29 19.41
N ALA A 23 7.26 29.23 18.21
CA ALA A 23 7.62 27.98 17.55
C ALA A 23 8.85 28.10 16.65
N PHE A 24 9.39 26.94 16.25
CA PHE A 24 10.45 26.80 15.27
C PHE A 24 10.17 25.60 14.36
N ALA A 25 10.79 25.58 13.18
CA ALA A 25 10.61 24.54 12.19
C ALA A 25 11.95 23.88 11.83
N ILE A 26 11.93 22.57 11.59
CA ILE A 26 13.11 21.77 11.23
C ILE A 26 12.71 20.71 10.20
N PHE A 27 13.64 20.25 9.38
CA PHE A 27 13.40 19.02 8.61
C PHE A 27 13.31 17.81 9.55
N ASP A 28 12.40 16.89 9.27
CA ASP A 28 12.30 15.61 9.97
C ASP A 28 13.54 14.75 9.67
N LEU A 29 14.07 14.07 10.69
CA LEU A 29 15.22 13.16 10.55
C LEU A 29 14.83 11.86 9.83
N PHE A 30 13.56 11.47 9.89
CA PHE A 30 12.99 10.29 9.26
C PHE A 30 11.84 10.72 8.32
N PRO A 31 12.14 11.41 7.22
CA PRO A 31 11.14 12.01 6.35
C PRO A 31 10.29 10.94 5.65
N VAL A 32 8.96 11.08 5.66
CA VAL A 32 8.04 10.22 4.88
C VAL A 32 7.97 10.65 3.40
N SER A 33 8.34 11.89 3.11
CA SER A 33 8.51 12.44 1.76
C SER A 33 9.61 13.51 1.78
N GLN A 34 10.16 13.82 0.60
CA GLN A 34 11.16 14.88 0.48
C GLN A 34 10.61 16.22 0.99
N GLY A 35 11.37 16.88 1.87
CA GLY A 35 10.96 18.15 2.48
C GLY A 35 10.01 18.02 3.68
N HIS A 36 9.74 16.81 4.19
CA HIS A 36 8.99 16.62 5.43
C HIS A 36 9.60 17.48 6.55
N THR A 37 8.79 18.42 7.06
CA THR A 37 9.20 19.44 8.04
C THR A 37 8.31 19.34 9.27
N LEU A 38 8.89 19.51 10.44
CA LEU A 38 8.19 19.62 11.72
C LEU A 38 8.13 21.08 12.17
N VAL A 39 6.97 21.54 12.60
CA VAL A 39 6.75 22.84 13.24
C VAL A 39 6.46 22.59 14.73
N ILE A 40 7.38 22.99 15.60
CA ILE A 40 7.46 22.56 17.00
C ILE A 40 7.33 23.78 17.92
N THR A 41 6.59 23.63 19.02
CA THR A 41 6.52 24.69 20.04
C THR A 41 7.87 24.90 20.73
N ARG A 42 8.19 26.14 21.12
CA ARG A 42 9.35 26.42 21.98
C ARG A 42 9.10 25.95 23.41
N ARG A 43 7.87 26.15 23.90
CA ARG A 43 7.45 25.67 25.21
C ARG A 43 7.25 24.15 25.13
N PRO A 44 7.88 23.35 26.02
CA PRO A 44 7.63 21.92 26.06
C PRO A 44 6.20 21.71 26.56
N ILE A 45 5.28 21.47 25.62
CA ILE A 45 3.92 21.02 25.91
C ILE A 45 3.60 19.74 25.17
N ALA A 46 2.76 18.90 25.78
CA ALA A 46 2.50 17.57 25.28
C ALA A 46 1.85 17.56 23.88
N ASP A 47 0.82 18.38 23.69
CA ASP A 47 -0.02 18.30 22.50
C ASP A 47 -0.75 19.62 22.22
N TRP A 48 -1.54 19.61 21.14
CA TRP A 48 -2.31 20.75 20.64
C TRP A 48 -3.27 21.35 21.67
N TRP A 49 -3.81 20.51 22.57
CA TRP A 49 -4.80 20.91 23.56
C TRP A 49 -4.18 21.66 24.74
N ARG A 50 -2.85 21.55 24.91
CA ARG A 50 -2.07 22.32 25.91
C ARG A 50 -1.56 23.66 25.37
N ALA A 51 -1.69 23.91 24.07
CA ALA A 51 -1.28 25.16 23.44
C ALA A 51 -2.28 26.28 23.77
N SER A 52 -1.74 27.45 24.09
CA SER A 52 -2.51 28.68 24.16
C SER A 52 -3.01 29.09 22.76
N ARG A 53 -4.00 29.98 22.70
CA ARG A 53 -4.50 30.53 21.42
C ARG A 53 -3.41 31.25 20.63
N VAL A 54 -2.47 31.90 21.32
CA VAL A 54 -1.31 32.57 20.70
C VAL A 54 -0.40 31.53 20.06
N GLU A 55 -0.05 30.46 20.76
CA GLU A 55 0.79 29.39 20.22
C GLU A 55 0.10 28.67 19.05
N GLN A 56 -1.20 28.37 19.14
CA GLN A 56 -1.94 27.74 18.04
C GLN A 56 -1.91 28.61 16.77
N ARG A 57 -2.13 29.93 16.91
CA ARG A 57 -2.03 30.88 15.80
C ARG A 57 -0.60 30.91 15.23
N ASP A 58 0.40 31.02 16.10
CA ASP A 58 1.79 31.14 15.68
C ASP A 58 2.31 29.85 15.01
N LEU A 59 1.85 28.67 15.44
CA LEU A 59 2.13 27.39 14.79
C LEU A 59 1.58 27.39 13.35
N MET A 60 0.31 27.75 13.16
CA MET A 60 -0.31 27.78 11.83
C MET A 60 0.34 28.84 10.92
N ALA A 61 0.67 30.02 11.45
CA ALA A 61 1.40 31.03 10.70
C ALA A 61 2.79 30.52 10.26
N LEU A 62 3.45 29.71 11.09
CA LEU A 62 4.73 29.09 10.75
C LEU A 62 4.59 27.98 9.71
N VAL A 63 3.49 27.22 9.71
CA VAL A 63 3.15 26.26 8.64
C VAL A 63 3.08 26.96 7.28
N ASP A 64 2.44 28.13 7.18
CA ASP A 64 2.37 28.89 5.93
C ASP A 64 3.75 29.34 5.43
N ILE A 65 4.63 29.74 6.35
CA ILE A 65 6.01 30.10 6.04
C ILE A 65 6.78 28.88 5.54
N VAL A 66 6.67 27.75 6.23
CA VAL A 66 7.33 26.49 5.87
C VAL A 66 6.87 26.04 4.48
N LYS A 67 5.56 26.01 4.21
CA LYS A 67 5.02 25.63 2.90
C LYS A 67 5.64 26.48 1.78
N ARG A 68 5.65 27.80 1.93
CA ARG A 68 6.21 28.71 0.93
C ARG A 68 7.70 28.45 0.69
N LYS A 69 8.48 28.23 1.76
CA LYS A 69 9.90 27.87 1.63
C LYS A 69 10.09 26.53 0.91
N LEU A 70 9.23 25.55 1.18
CA LEU A 70 9.27 24.25 0.50
C LEU A 70 8.95 24.39 -0.99
N ASP A 71 7.94 25.20 -1.35
CA ASP A 71 7.61 25.49 -2.75
C ASP A 71 8.78 26.17 -3.50
N GLU A 72 9.60 26.96 -2.80
CA GLU A 72 10.77 27.66 -3.37
C GLU A 72 12.04 26.79 -3.44
N SER A 73 12.20 25.84 -2.52
CA SER A 73 13.47 25.11 -2.32
C SER A 73 13.45 23.64 -2.74
N MET A 74 12.27 23.07 -3.01
CA MET A 74 12.12 21.66 -3.40
C MET A 74 11.69 21.56 -4.87
N PRO A 75 11.88 20.38 -5.51
CA PRO A 75 11.10 20.05 -6.70
C PRO A 75 9.63 20.32 -6.40
N ARG A 76 8.94 21.02 -7.29
CA ARG A 76 7.59 21.58 -7.08
C ARG A 76 6.63 20.55 -6.46
N PRO A 77 6.25 20.69 -5.18
CA PRO A 77 5.26 19.79 -4.58
C PRO A 77 3.89 19.95 -5.23
N ASP A 78 3.18 18.84 -5.45
CA ASP A 78 1.85 18.80 -6.06
C ASP A 78 0.72 18.91 -5.02
N GLY A 79 1.05 18.73 -3.73
CA GLY A 79 0.10 18.85 -2.63
C GLY A 79 0.81 18.79 -1.27
N TYR A 80 0.04 18.84 -0.20
CA TYR A 80 0.54 18.77 1.16
C TYR A 80 -0.40 17.98 2.07
N ASN A 81 0.17 17.23 3.00
CA ASN A 81 -0.54 16.79 4.20
C ASN A 81 0.02 17.56 5.41
N VAL A 82 -0.87 18.16 6.19
CA VAL A 82 -0.53 18.88 7.41
C VAL A 82 -1.37 18.31 8.55
N GLY A 83 -0.73 18.02 9.68
CA GLY A 83 -1.40 17.43 10.82
C GLY A 83 -0.49 17.26 12.04
N PHE A 84 -1.06 16.79 13.14
CA PHE A 84 -0.34 16.47 14.37
C PHE A 84 -0.95 15.24 15.01
N ASN A 85 -0.15 14.52 15.79
CA ASN A 85 -0.62 13.41 16.62
C ASN A 85 -0.69 13.88 18.08
N SER A 86 -1.75 13.51 18.79
CA SER A 86 -1.96 13.83 20.20
C SER A 86 -2.24 12.55 20.99
N GLY A 87 -1.30 12.18 21.84
CA GLY A 87 -1.30 10.94 22.59
C GLY A 87 -0.76 9.72 21.83
N GLU A 88 -0.30 8.73 22.58
CA GLU A 88 0.30 7.49 22.06
C GLU A 88 -0.62 6.73 21.12
N ALA A 89 -1.92 6.65 21.42
CA ALA A 89 -2.91 5.99 20.57
C ALA A 89 -3.09 6.64 19.19
N ALA A 90 -2.74 7.92 19.05
CA ALA A 90 -2.71 8.63 17.77
C ALA A 90 -1.34 8.50 17.06
N GLY A 91 -0.40 7.72 17.60
CA GLY A 91 0.94 7.55 17.06
C GLY A 91 1.93 8.65 17.47
N GLN A 92 1.67 9.40 18.55
CA GLN A 92 2.63 10.38 19.05
C GLN A 92 3.78 9.67 19.79
N THR A 93 5.00 9.76 19.26
CA THR A 93 6.21 9.13 19.85
C THR A 93 7.03 10.11 20.69
N VAL A 94 7.10 11.38 20.26
CA VAL A 94 7.69 12.46 21.06
C VAL A 94 6.54 13.27 21.67
N PRO A 95 6.34 13.24 23.00
CA PRO A 95 5.23 13.92 23.65
C PRO A 95 5.51 15.43 23.78
N HIS A 96 5.98 16.07 22.70
CA HIS A 96 6.11 17.52 22.52
C HIS A 96 5.28 17.90 21.30
N LEU A 97 4.40 18.88 21.39
CA LEU A 97 3.61 19.36 20.27
C LEU A 97 4.48 19.72 19.06
N HIS A 98 4.26 18.98 17.97
CA HIS A 98 4.81 19.22 16.66
C HIS A 98 3.76 18.97 15.58
N LEU A 99 3.71 19.86 14.60
CA LEU A 99 2.90 19.70 13.39
C LEU A 99 3.80 19.20 12.27
N HIS A 100 3.34 18.17 11.58
CA HIS A 100 3.95 17.70 10.35
C HIS A 100 3.48 18.58 9.19
N VAL A 101 4.42 18.98 8.33
CA VAL A 101 4.18 19.58 7.03
C VAL A 101 4.87 18.69 6.01
N ILE A 102 4.07 17.89 5.29
CA ILE A 102 4.54 16.81 4.41
C ILE A 102 4.20 17.19 2.96
N PRO A 103 5.20 17.60 2.16
CA PRO A 103 5.02 17.75 0.71
C PRO A 103 4.60 16.44 0.07
N ARG A 104 3.70 16.51 -0.91
CA ARG A 104 3.20 15.36 -1.68
C ARG A 104 3.52 15.55 -3.16
N TYR A 105 3.82 14.44 -3.83
CA TYR A 105 4.25 14.42 -5.22
C TYR A 105 3.42 13.42 -6.00
N ASN A 106 3.06 13.74 -7.24
CA ASN A 106 2.37 12.79 -8.09
C ASN A 106 3.23 11.52 -8.27
N GLY A 107 2.66 10.37 -7.96
CA GLY A 107 3.34 9.07 -8.01
C GLY A 107 4.13 8.69 -6.75
N ASP A 108 4.11 9.49 -5.69
CA ASP A 108 4.75 9.13 -4.41
C ASP A 108 4.09 7.90 -3.73
N VAL A 109 2.81 7.67 -4.00
CA VAL A 109 2.05 6.48 -3.64
C VAL A 109 1.12 6.10 -4.80
N LEU A 110 0.74 4.82 -4.88
CA LEU A 110 -0.15 4.30 -5.93
C LEU A 110 -1.54 4.94 -5.93
N ASP A 111 -2.13 5.16 -4.75
CA ASP A 111 -3.45 5.77 -4.60
C ASP A 111 -3.49 6.71 -3.38
N PRO A 112 -3.36 8.03 -3.59
CA PRO A 112 -3.34 9.01 -2.50
C PRO A 112 -4.74 9.30 -1.92
N ARG A 113 -5.82 8.81 -2.55
CA ARG A 113 -7.19 9.10 -2.11
C ARG A 113 -7.41 8.64 -0.68
N GLY A 114 -8.10 9.48 0.09
CA GLY A 114 -8.34 9.26 1.51
C GLY A 114 -7.45 10.11 2.43
N GLY A 115 -6.23 10.46 2.02
CA GLY A 115 -5.33 11.32 2.79
C GLY A 115 -5.23 10.89 4.27
N VAL A 116 -5.63 11.79 5.19
CA VAL A 116 -5.63 11.56 6.65
C VAL A 116 -6.36 10.28 7.07
N ARG A 117 -7.31 9.76 6.28
CA ARG A 117 -8.03 8.53 6.61
C ARG A 117 -7.12 7.29 6.66
N HIS A 118 -5.93 7.34 6.05
CA HIS A 118 -4.93 6.28 6.12
C HIS A 118 -4.30 6.10 7.50
N VAL A 119 -4.64 6.94 8.50
CA VAL A 119 -4.30 6.70 9.92
C VAL A 119 -4.83 5.36 10.42
N ILE A 120 -5.96 4.86 9.87
CA ILE A 120 -6.40 3.48 10.05
C ILE A 120 -6.11 2.72 8.75
N PRO A 121 -5.20 1.74 8.76
CA PRO A 121 -4.89 0.93 7.58
C PRO A 121 -6.17 0.33 6.95
N GLY A 122 -6.29 0.45 5.62
CA GLY A 122 -7.44 -0.06 4.86
C GLY A 122 -8.70 0.83 4.89
N ARG A 123 -8.75 1.90 5.69
CA ARG A 123 -9.89 2.86 5.73
C ARG A 123 -9.66 4.13 4.92
N GLY A 124 -8.49 4.26 4.28
CA GLY A 124 -8.08 5.41 3.49
C GLY A 124 -9.01 5.69 2.30
N ASN A 125 -8.92 4.87 1.26
CA ASN A 125 -9.78 5.01 0.09
C ASN A 125 -11.14 4.33 0.31
N TYR A 126 -12.10 5.10 0.82
CA TYR A 126 -13.48 4.65 1.03
C TYR A 126 -14.29 4.48 -0.26
N LEU A 127 -13.77 4.93 -1.40
CA LEU A 127 -14.33 4.68 -2.72
C LEU A 127 -13.77 3.39 -3.33
N ALA A 128 -12.72 2.80 -2.74
CA ALA A 128 -12.21 1.52 -3.18
C ALA A 128 -13.29 0.46 -2.98
N ARG A 129 -13.81 -0.06 -4.10
CA ARG A 129 -14.58 -1.29 -4.07
C ARG A 129 -13.59 -2.43 -3.89
N PRO A 130 -13.63 -3.19 -2.78
CA PRO A 130 -12.76 -4.35 -2.61
C PRO A 130 -12.92 -5.29 -3.81
N LEU A 131 -11.84 -5.96 -4.18
CA LEU A 131 -11.94 -7.08 -5.11
C LEU A 131 -12.84 -8.16 -4.49
N PRO A 132 -13.64 -8.87 -5.30
CA PRO A 132 -14.46 -9.95 -4.79
C PRO A 132 -13.58 -10.99 -4.09
N ALA A 133 -13.94 -11.35 -2.86
CA ALA A 133 -13.36 -12.53 -2.23
C ALA A 133 -13.83 -13.77 -2.99
N LEU A 134 -12.89 -14.66 -3.34
CA LEU A 134 -13.23 -15.98 -3.84
C LEU A 134 -13.39 -16.89 -2.62
N LEU A 135 -14.61 -17.33 -2.37
CA LEU A 135 -14.88 -18.29 -1.31
C LEU A 135 -15.38 -19.55 -2.00
N ASP A 136 -14.92 -20.71 -1.54
CA ASP A 136 -15.49 -21.98 -1.94
C ASP A 136 -16.50 -22.42 -0.87
N GLY A 137 -17.78 -22.49 -1.24
CA GLY A 137 -18.85 -22.90 -0.35
C GLY A 137 -20.18 -23.11 -1.09
N PRO A 138 -21.18 -23.75 -0.46
CA PRO A 138 -22.44 -24.08 -1.11
C PRO A 138 -23.19 -22.85 -1.64
N SER A 139 -22.96 -21.67 -1.04
CA SER A 139 -23.55 -20.40 -1.46
C SER A 139 -22.76 -19.67 -2.55
N ARG A 140 -21.48 -20.00 -2.74
CA ARG A 140 -20.59 -19.32 -3.67
C ARG A 140 -19.57 -20.33 -4.21
N PRO A 141 -19.86 -20.97 -5.36
CA PRO A 141 -18.92 -21.91 -5.96
C PRO A 141 -17.71 -21.16 -6.53
N LEU A 142 -16.52 -21.74 -6.34
CA LEU A 142 -15.26 -21.16 -6.78
C LEU A 142 -15.18 -20.95 -8.31
N GLY A 143 -15.68 -21.91 -9.09
CA GLY A 143 -15.58 -21.89 -10.56
C GLY A 143 -16.20 -20.63 -11.22
N PRO A 144 -17.50 -20.35 -11.02
CA PRO A 144 -18.13 -19.13 -11.53
C PRO A 144 -17.46 -17.85 -11.01
N SER A 145 -17.05 -17.85 -9.73
CA SER A 145 -16.40 -16.68 -9.14
C SER A 145 -15.00 -16.43 -9.74
N LEU A 146 -14.29 -17.48 -10.16
CA LEU A 146 -13.04 -17.38 -10.93
C LEU A 146 -13.29 -16.79 -12.31
N ALA A 147 -14.33 -17.24 -13.01
CA ALA A 147 -14.70 -16.70 -14.33
C ALA A 147 -15.04 -15.20 -14.24
N ASP A 148 -15.86 -14.79 -13.28
CA ASP A 148 -16.17 -13.38 -13.02
C ASP A 148 -14.90 -12.55 -12.76
N ALA A 149 -13.91 -13.12 -12.06
CA ALA A 149 -12.65 -12.44 -11.79
C ALA A 149 -11.77 -12.27 -13.05
N PHE A 150 -11.86 -13.18 -14.02
CA PHE A 150 -11.21 -12.99 -15.33
C PHE A 150 -11.83 -11.86 -16.14
N GLU A 151 -13.11 -11.57 -15.93
CA GLU A 151 -13.84 -10.49 -16.61
C GLU A 151 -13.74 -9.13 -15.90
N ASP A 152 -13.44 -9.09 -14.60
CA ASP A 152 -13.37 -7.85 -13.83
C ASP A 152 -12.23 -6.94 -14.29
N GLU A 153 -12.58 -5.80 -14.91
CA GLU A 153 -11.66 -4.81 -15.46
C GLU A 153 -10.67 -4.22 -14.45
N ARG A 154 -10.96 -4.32 -13.15
CA ARG A 154 -10.10 -3.83 -12.08
C ARG A 154 -8.88 -4.70 -11.84
N ILE A 155 -8.95 -5.98 -12.19
CA ILE A 155 -7.91 -6.99 -11.96
C ILE A 155 -6.94 -6.97 -13.15
N ASP A 156 -5.65 -6.79 -12.88
CA ASP A 156 -4.59 -6.85 -13.91
C ASP A 156 -3.52 -7.91 -13.59
N ARG A 157 -3.62 -8.56 -12.42
CA ARG A 157 -2.75 -9.66 -12.01
C ARG A 157 -3.52 -10.80 -11.35
N ILE A 158 -3.18 -12.04 -11.70
CA ILE A 158 -3.68 -13.25 -11.05
C ILE A 158 -2.50 -14.16 -10.68
N ASP A 159 -2.39 -14.56 -9.41
CA ASP A 159 -1.39 -15.51 -8.96
C ASP A 159 -2.07 -16.76 -8.41
N VAL A 160 -1.75 -17.93 -8.95
CA VAL A 160 -2.35 -19.22 -8.59
C VAL A 160 -1.28 -20.13 -8.01
N ALA A 161 -1.53 -20.68 -6.83
CA ALA A 161 -0.72 -21.75 -6.25
C ALA A 161 -1.62 -22.94 -5.92
N VAL A 162 -1.49 -24.02 -6.70
CA VAL A 162 -2.31 -25.22 -6.57
C VAL A 162 -1.43 -26.47 -6.49
N SER A 163 -1.91 -27.48 -5.78
CA SER A 163 -1.14 -28.71 -5.57
C SER A 163 -1.05 -29.54 -6.86
N PHE A 164 -2.14 -29.60 -7.63
CA PHE A 164 -2.24 -30.35 -8.88
C PHE A 164 -3.13 -29.61 -9.87
N VAL A 165 -3.01 -29.98 -11.15
CA VAL A 165 -3.85 -29.48 -12.24
C VAL A 165 -4.45 -30.65 -13.02
N MET A 166 -5.71 -30.50 -13.43
CA MET A 166 -6.44 -31.49 -14.22
C MET A 166 -6.89 -30.85 -15.53
N GLN A 167 -7.00 -31.63 -16.61
CA GLN A 167 -7.41 -31.15 -17.92
C GLN A 167 -8.80 -30.53 -17.85
N SER A 168 -9.73 -31.20 -17.15
CA SER A 168 -11.09 -30.72 -16.93
C SER A 168 -11.18 -29.35 -16.26
N GLY A 169 -10.21 -28.99 -15.42
CA GLY A 169 -10.13 -27.66 -14.80
C GLY A 169 -9.62 -26.60 -15.77
N LEU A 170 -8.61 -26.93 -16.57
CA LEU A 170 -8.08 -26.03 -17.60
C LEU A 170 -9.09 -25.77 -18.71
N ASP A 171 -9.80 -26.80 -19.17
CA ASP A 171 -10.79 -26.66 -20.23
C ASP A 171 -11.91 -25.69 -19.85
N ARG A 172 -12.24 -25.60 -18.56
CA ARG A 172 -13.24 -24.66 -18.03
C ARG A 172 -12.78 -23.21 -17.96
N LEU A 173 -11.47 -22.96 -17.97
CA LEU A 173 -10.88 -21.63 -17.77
C LEU A 173 -10.09 -21.13 -18.98
N ALA A 174 -9.83 -22.01 -19.95
CA ALA A 174 -8.95 -21.76 -21.08
C ALA A 174 -9.35 -20.52 -21.90
N ALA A 175 -10.64 -20.36 -22.16
CA ALA A 175 -11.16 -19.27 -22.98
C ALA A 175 -11.01 -17.92 -22.25
N GLU A 176 -11.40 -17.88 -20.98
CA GLU A 176 -11.35 -16.72 -20.11
C GLU A 176 -9.90 -16.30 -19.84
N MET A 177 -9.01 -17.26 -19.54
CA MET A 177 -7.58 -17.02 -19.37
C MET A 177 -6.95 -16.43 -20.63
N GLY A 178 -7.19 -17.04 -21.79
CA GLY A 178 -6.64 -16.57 -23.07
C GLY A 178 -7.15 -15.18 -23.45
N ALA A 179 -8.44 -14.90 -23.21
CA ALA A 179 -9.03 -13.58 -23.45
C ALA A 179 -8.47 -12.52 -22.49
N ALA A 180 -8.33 -12.83 -21.21
CA ALA A 180 -7.76 -11.92 -20.21
C ALA A 180 -6.31 -11.55 -20.54
N ILE A 181 -5.49 -12.52 -20.94
CA ILE A 181 -4.10 -12.27 -21.33
C ILE A 181 -4.06 -11.46 -22.64
N SER A 182 -4.75 -11.90 -23.69
CA SER A 182 -4.58 -11.36 -25.04
C SER A 182 -5.26 -10.01 -25.25
N ARG A 183 -6.43 -9.78 -24.64
CA ARG A 183 -7.21 -8.55 -24.85
C ARG A 183 -6.92 -7.49 -23.81
N ARG A 184 -6.62 -7.91 -22.57
CA ARG A 184 -6.50 -7.00 -21.43
C ARG A 184 -5.06 -6.87 -20.90
N GLY A 185 -4.11 -7.64 -21.44
CA GLY A 185 -2.73 -7.63 -20.96
C GLY A 185 -2.58 -8.12 -19.52
N MET A 186 -3.52 -8.95 -19.05
CA MET A 186 -3.50 -9.54 -17.70
C MET A 186 -2.19 -10.31 -17.50
N ARG A 187 -1.51 -10.06 -16.37
CA ARG A 187 -0.36 -10.86 -15.96
C ARG A 187 -0.78 -12.01 -15.05
N MET A 188 -0.23 -13.19 -15.28
CA MET A 188 -0.54 -14.37 -14.53
C MET A 188 0.71 -15.14 -14.12
N ARG A 189 0.71 -15.64 -12.89
CA ARG A 189 1.71 -16.58 -12.39
C ARG A 189 1.01 -17.83 -11.86
N ILE A 190 1.44 -19.00 -12.31
CA ILE A 190 0.91 -20.28 -11.86
C ILE A 190 2.06 -21.09 -11.27
N LEU A 191 1.92 -21.47 -10.01
CA LEU A 191 2.74 -22.47 -9.34
C LEU A 191 1.91 -23.74 -9.17
N THR A 192 2.34 -24.82 -9.81
CA THR A 192 1.76 -26.16 -9.68
C THR A 192 2.85 -27.17 -9.37
N THR A 193 2.49 -28.45 -9.26
CA THR A 193 3.46 -29.52 -9.02
C THR A 193 3.17 -30.77 -9.85
N ASN A 194 4.06 -31.77 -9.77
CA ASN A 194 3.83 -33.14 -10.24
C ASN A 194 3.14 -34.05 -9.18
N TYR A 195 2.45 -33.47 -8.19
CA TYR A 195 1.95 -34.10 -6.96
C TYR A 195 1.38 -35.50 -7.17
N LEU A 196 2.09 -36.51 -6.65
CA LEU A 196 1.69 -37.93 -6.63
C LEU A 196 1.19 -38.50 -7.98
N GLY A 197 1.57 -37.91 -9.11
CA GLY A 197 1.03 -38.29 -10.42
C GLY A 197 -0.46 -37.98 -10.62
N ILE A 198 -1.07 -37.19 -9.73
CA ILE A 198 -2.45 -36.69 -9.84
C ILE A 198 -2.52 -35.55 -10.86
N THR A 199 -1.47 -34.73 -10.95
CA THR A 199 -1.35 -33.75 -12.02
C THR A 199 -1.36 -34.47 -13.36
N GLU A 200 -2.38 -34.18 -14.17
CA GLU A 200 -2.51 -34.78 -15.48
C GLU A 200 -1.43 -34.25 -16.41
N ARG A 201 -0.72 -35.16 -17.07
CA ARG A 201 0.39 -34.82 -17.98
C ARG A 201 -0.05 -33.84 -19.08
N GLY A 202 -1.20 -34.09 -19.71
CA GLY A 202 -1.72 -33.22 -20.77
C GLY A 202 -2.05 -31.81 -20.26
N ALA A 203 -2.55 -31.70 -19.03
CA ALA A 203 -2.83 -30.42 -18.41
C ALA A 203 -1.54 -29.62 -18.17
N LEU A 204 -0.49 -30.29 -17.69
CA LEU A 204 0.80 -29.65 -17.47
C LEU A 204 1.48 -29.25 -18.79
N GLU A 205 1.47 -30.13 -19.80
CA GLU A 205 2.00 -29.83 -21.13
C GLU A 205 1.30 -28.61 -21.75
N ARG A 206 -0.03 -28.54 -21.62
CA ARG A 206 -0.82 -27.40 -22.08
C ARG A 206 -0.42 -26.09 -21.38
N LEU A 207 -0.30 -26.08 -20.05
CA LEU A 207 0.10 -24.88 -19.30
C LEU A 207 1.49 -24.37 -19.69
N LEU A 208 2.44 -25.29 -19.89
CA LEU A 208 3.79 -24.94 -20.33
C LEU A 208 3.79 -24.38 -21.75
N ALA A 209 2.98 -24.95 -22.65
CA ALA A 209 2.80 -24.43 -24.01
C ALA A 209 2.16 -23.03 -23.99
N ASP A 210 1.11 -22.82 -23.19
CA ASP A 210 0.46 -21.51 -23.01
C ASP A 210 1.48 -20.47 -22.48
N SER A 211 2.35 -20.84 -21.54
CA SER A 211 3.40 -19.95 -21.01
C SER A 211 4.44 -19.55 -22.08
N GLN A 212 4.78 -20.47 -22.99
CA GLN A 212 5.66 -20.17 -24.13
C GLN A 212 4.97 -19.28 -25.17
N GLN A 213 3.65 -19.40 -25.34
CA GLN A 213 2.87 -18.53 -26.21
C GLN A 213 2.77 -17.10 -25.65
N PHE A 214 2.75 -16.94 -24.33
CA PHE A 214 2.59 -15.65 -23.65
C PHE A 214 3.74 -15.34 -22.66
N PRO A 215 5.00 -15.22 -23.11
CA PRO A 215 6.18 -15.19 -22.22
C PRO A 215 6.23 -13.97 -21.28
N GLU A 216 5.63 -12.85 -21.67
CA GLU A 216 5.58 -11.61 -20.86
C GLU A 216 4.36 -11.53 -19.92
N SER A 217 3.39 -12.43 -20.11
CA SER A 217 2.08 -12.36 -19.45
C SER A 217 1.72 -13.61 -18.67
N LEU A 218 2.30 -14.77 -18.95
CA LEU A 218 2.02 -16.03 -18.25
C LEU A 218 3.31 -16.73 -17.85
N GLU A 219 3.57 -16.76 -16.55
CA GLU A 219 4.66 -17.53 -15.95
C GLU A 219 4.11 -18.80 -15.32
N VAL A 220 4.61 -19.96 -15.74
CA VAL A 220 4.27 -21.25 -15.13
C VAL A 220 5.51 -21.88 -14.51
N ARG A 221 5.44 -22.19 -13.22
CA ARG A 221 6.48 -22.93 -12.49
C ARG A 221 5.92 -24.24 -11.96
N VAL A 222 6.73 -25.28 -12.08
CA VAL A 222 6.42 -26.63 -11.59
C VAL A 222 7.37 -26.96 -10.46
N PHE A 223 6.83 -27.18 -9.27
CA PHE A 223 7.59 -27.69 -8.14
C PHE A 223 7.61 -29.22 -8.18
N ASP A 224 8.78 -29.83 -7.94
CA ASP A 224 8.91 -31.28 -7.86
C ASP A 224 8.56 -31.74 -6.44
N ALA A 225 7.35 -32.27 -6.27
CA ALA A 225 6.81 -32.71 -4.99
C ALA A 225 7.17 -34.18 -4.66
N ARG A 226 8.12 -34.80 -5.37
CA ARG A 226 8.50 -36.20 -5.17
C ARG A 226 8.98 -36.54 -3.75
N SER A 227 9.59 -35.59 -3.05
CA SER A 227 10.18 -35.79 -1.72
C SER A 227 9.56 -34.90 -0.63
N VAL A 228 8.69 -33.96 -1.01
CA VAL A 228 8.13 -32.95 -0.08
C VAL A 228 6.65 -32.77 -0.35
N SER A 229 5.84 -32.87 0.70
CA SER A 229 4.41 -32.58 0.66
C SER A 229 4.18 -31.09 0.33
N PHE A 230 3.45 -30.81 -0.74
CA PHE A 230 3.12 -29.46 -1.19
C PHE A 230 1.65 -29.41 -1.59
N HIS A 231 0.82 -28.87 -0.70
CA HIS A 231 -0.64 -28.87 -0.83
C HIS A 231 -1.31 -27.48 -0.85
N PRO A 232 -0.81 -26.49 -1.62
CA PRO A 232 -1.48 -25.20 -1.67
C PRO A 232 -2.79 -25.31 -2.46
N LYS A 233 -3.74 -24.49 -2.05
CA LYS A 233 -4.90 -24.05 -2.82
C LYS A 233 -5.04 -22.56 -2.52
N ALA A 234 -4.51 -21.75 -3.40
CA ALA A 234 -4.52 -20.30 -3.24
C ALA A 234 -4.70 -19.62 -4.59
N TYR A 235 -5.63 -18.68 -4.65
CA TYR A 235 -5.86 -17.81 -5.80
C TYR A 235 -5.81 -16.36 -5.34
N LEU A 236 -4.88 -15.59 -5.89
CA LEU A 236 -4.65 -14.19 -5.54
C LEU A 236 -4.98 -13.29 -6.73
N PHE A 237 -5.86 -12.33 -6.52
CA PHE A 237 -6.25 -11.34 -7.53
C PHE A 237 -5.73 -9.99 -7.12
N GLY A 238 -5.03 -9.34 -8.02
CA GLY A 238 -4.37 -8.06 -7.78
C GLY A 238 -4.67 -7.04 -8.87
N SER A 239 -4.45 -5.79 -8.51
CA SER A 239 -4.50 -4.64 -9.39
C SER A 239 -3.27 -3.78 -9.13
N ALA A 240 -2.57 -3.32 -10.17
CA ALA A 240 -1.53 -2.31 -10.03
C ALA A 240 -2.09 -0.99 -9.45
N GLN A 241 -3.40 -0.76 -9.58
CA GLN A 241 -4.10 0.43 -9.10
C GLN A 241 -4.72 0.27 -7.70
N SER A 242 -4.80 -0.93 -7.13
CA SER A 242 -5.33 -1.14 -5.78
C SER A 242 -4.64 -2.29 -5.06
N LYS A 243 -4.17 -2.05 -3.83
CA LYS A 243 -3.64 -3.08 -2.91
C LYS A 243 -4.76 -4.00 -2.36
N GLY A 244 -5.70 -4.42 -3.20
CA GLY A 244 -6.61 -5.50 -2.89
C GLY A 244 -5.97 -6.82 -3.28
N VAL A 245 -5.88 -7.76 -2.33
CA VAL A 245 -5.58 -9.17 -2.63
C VAL A 245 -6.88 -9.92 -2.32
N GLY A 246 -7.57 -10.40 -3.35
CA GLY A 246 -8.61 -11.42 -3.15
C GLY A 246 -7.94 -12.72 -2.77
N TYR A 247 -8.36 -13.36 -1.68
CA TYR A 247 -7.91 -14.71 -1.29
C TYR A 247 -9.04 -15.70 -1.59
N GLY A 248 -8.66 -16.92 -1.95
CA GLY A 248 -9.51 -18.11 -2.04
C GLY A 248 -8.68 -19.36 -1.93
#